data_AF-A0A644Z9K8-F1
#
_entry.id   AF-A0A644Z9K8-F1
#
_cell.length_a   1.000
_cell.length_b   1.000
_cell.length_c   1.000
_cell.angle_alpha   90.00
_cell.angle_beta   90.00
_cell.angle_gamma   90.00
#
_symmetry.space_group_name_H-M   'P 1'
#
loop_
_entity.id
_entity.type
_entity.pdbx_description
1 polymer ?
#
loop_
_entity_poly.entity_id
_entity_poly.type
_entity_poly.pdbx_seq_one_letter_code
_entity_poly.pdbx_strand_id
1 'polypeptide(L)'
;MKKLKIKGITGTPVFLTRWRGYLDAKRQIVTTEGERWDSNYIQKVLCSCNSFTSGIYRDLETQTFEQHKQSAELVIEYLGLTAYLKAPEPQAGGMTKSVQKRSAARIATVKPNLRKRLSEVQTALADIEEGIGRAVNETGLTKRAAASLTGRKLQAYLHGAALVLHLPSDTNFTVTPEFDAEADYRLRHADNDGARKAILTKIAKEAERNEVVS
;
A
#
# COMPACT_ATOMS: atom_id res chain seq x y z
N MET A 1 36.38 2.22 43.46
CA MET A 1 35.14 2.51 42.69
C MET A 1 34.19 1.33 42.81
N LYS A 2 33.03 1.49 43.46
CA LYS A 2 32.04 0.40 43.68
C LYS A 2 31.23 0.17 42.40
N LYS A 3 31.22 -1.06 41.89
CA LYS A 3 30.38 -1.48 40.74
C LYS A 3 28.91 -1.59 41.19
N LEU A 4 28.03 -0.81 40.58
CA LEU A 4 26.58 -0.96 40.70
C LEU A 4 26.15 -2.22 39.91
N LYS A 5 25.88 -3.32 40.62
CA LYS A 5 25.18 -4.50 40.09
C LYS A 5 23.69 -4.36 40.42
N ILE A 6 22.87 -4.04 39.42
CA ILE A 6 21.41 -4.11 39.54
C ILE A 6 21.03 -5.58 39.31
N LYS A 7 20.64 -6.27 40.39
CA LYS A 7 20.12 -7.64 40.33
C LYS A 7 18.68 -7.61 39.83
N GLY A 8 18.35 -8.41 38.82
CA GLY A 8 16.95 -8.77 38.51
C GLY A 8 16.46 -8.56 37.08
N ILE A 9 17.23 -7.97 36.17
CA ILE A 9 16.78 -7.80 34.77
C ILE A 9 17.33 -8.94 33.91
N THR A 10 16.70 -10.12 34.00
CA THR A 10 16.84 -11.22 33.03
C THR A 10 15.95 -10.92 31.83
N GLY A 11 16.51 -10.15 30.90
CA GLY A 11 15.88 -9.72 29.66
C GLY A 11 16.71 -8.55 29.15
N THR A 12 17.34 -8.69 27.99
CA THR A 12 18.37 -7.78 27.48
C THR A 12 17.96 -6.32 27.64
N PRO A 13 18.50 -5.59 28.64
CA PRO A 13 17.95 -4.30 28.96
C PRO A 13 18.45 -3.26 27.98
N VAL A 14 17.66 -2.22 27.77
CA VAL A 14 17.87 -1.06 26.89
C VAL A 14 19.25 -0.37 27.08
N PHE A 15 20.04 -0.76 28.08
CA PHE A 15 21.39 -0.26 28.36
C PHE A 15 22.51 -0.72 27.41
N LEU A 16 22.30 -1.73 26.55
CA LEU A 16 23.35 -2.18 25.60
C LEU A 16 23.53 -1.25 24.39
N THR A 17 22.54 -0.43 24.04
CA THR A 17 22.66 0.53 22.91
C THR A 17 23.63 1.65 23.22
N ARG A 18 23.63 2.16 24.47
CA ARG A 18 24.55 3.20 24.94
C ARG A 18 26.02 2.77 24.87
N TRP A 19 26.29 1.48 25.09
CA TRP A 19 27.65 0.93 25.08
C TRP A 19 28.18 0.68 23.66
N ARG A 20 27.32 0.32 22.70
CA ARG A 20 27.77 0.06 21.31
C ARG A 20 28.28 1.31 20.59
N GLY A 21 27.52 2.40 20.63
CA GLY A 21 27.95 3.67 20.00
C GLY A 21 29.26 4.20 20.61
N TYR A 22 29.39 4.06 21.94
CA TYR A 22 30.59 4.46 22.67
C TYR A 22 31.84 3.65 22.26
N LEU A 23 31.69 2.33 22.09
CA LEU A 23 32.80 1.44 21.78
C LEU A 23 33.29 1.61 20.33
N ASP A 24 32.37 1.78 19.38
CA ASP A 24 32.72 1.97 17.97
C ASP A 24 33.43 3.31 17.73
N ALA A 25 33.03 4.38 18.43
CA ALA A 25 33.70 5.67 18.38
C ALA A 25 35.14 5.60 18.91
N LYS A 26 35.38 4.96 20.06
CA LYS A 26 36.75 4.76 20.59
C LYS A 26 37.65 3.93 19.67
N ARG A 27 37.05 3.04 18.87
CA ARG A 27 37.76 2.20 17.91
C ARG A 27 37.87 2.84 16.53
N GLN A 28 37.38 4.07 16.34
CA GLN A 28 37.31 4.76 15.04
C GLN A 28 36.58 3.95 13.94
N ILE A 29 35.56 3.17 14.34
CA ILE A 29 34.75 2.35 13.42
C ILE A 29 33.58 3.18 12.83
N VAL A 30 33.22 4.28 13.49
CA VAL A 30 32.26 5.26 13.00
C VAL A 30 33.03 6.38 12.31
N THR A 31 32.74 6.60 11.04
CA THR A 31 33.31 7.68 10.24
C THR A 31 32.27 8.79 10.09
N THR A 32 32.75 10.03 10.11
CA THR A 32 31.96 11.21 9.76
C THR A 32 32.53 11.76 8.46
N GLU A 33 31.93 11.41 7.33
CA GLU A 33 32.27 12.01 6.04
C GLU A 33 31.33 13.20 5.80
N GLY A 34 31.85 14.41 6.02
CA GLY A 34 31.03 15.63 6.00
C GLY A 34 29.96 15.61 7.10
N GLU A 35 28.69 15.81 6.73
CA GLU A 35 27.53 15.79 7.65
C GLU A 35 26.95 14.39 7.90
N ARG A 36 27.51 13.33 7.27
CA ARG A 36 26.95 11.98 7.34
C ARG A 36 27.77 11.08 8.26
N TRP A 37 27.07 10.43 9.18
CA TRP A 37 27.60 9.36 10.02
C TRP A 37 27.51 8.04 9.25
N ASP A 38 28.64 7.34 9.09
CA ASP A 38 28.69 6.00 8.51
C ASP A 38 29.36 5.00 9.45
N SER A 39 28.83 3.78 9.46
CA SER A 39 29.39 2.65 10.18
C SER A 39 28.76 1.34 9.71
N ASN A 40 29.49 0.24 9.85
CA ASN A 40 28.98 -1.10 9.54
C ASN A 40 27.68 -1.42 10.32
N TYR A 41 27.54 -0.90 11.54
CA TYR A 41 26.31 -1.06 12.32
C TYR A 41 25.14 -0.29 11.72
N ILE A 42 25.34 0.96 11.27
CA ILE A 42 24.31 1.77 10.62
C ILE A 42 23.82 1.05 9.36
N GLN A 43 24.75 0.61 8.50
CA GLN A 43 24.44 -0.13 7.27
C GLN A 43 23.65 -1.42 7.56
N LYS A 44 24.06 -2.22 8.55
CA LYS A 44 23.32 -3.44 8.95
C LYS A 44 21.90 -3.16 9.42
N VAL A 45 21.72 -2.10 10.21
CA VAL A 45 20.41 -1.73 10.76
C VAL A 45 19.49 -1.21 9.65
N LEU A 46 20.01 -0.39 8.73
CA LEU A 46 19.28 0.08 7.55
C LEU A 46 18.91 -1.09 6.62
N CYS A 47 19.85 -1.98 6.31
CA CYS A 47 19.62 -3.17 5.50
C CYS A 47 18.55 -4.08 6.09
N SER A 48 18.52 -4.23 7.43
CA SER A 48 17.47 -4.98 8.13
C SER A 48 16.09 -4.33 7.97
N CYS A 49 16.01 -3.00 8.06
CA CYS A 49 14.76 -2.27 7.86
C CYS A 49 14.28 -2.36 6.40
N ASN A 50 15.18 -2.25 5.43
CA ASN A 50 14.87 -2.41 4.02
C ASN A 50 14.37 -3.83 3.72
N SER A 51 15.07 -4.86 4.21
CA SER A 51 14.65 -6.27 4.06
C SER A 51 13.28 -6.54 4.67
N PHE A 52 13.02 -6.00 5.87
CA PHE A 52 11.71 -6.09 6.50
C PHE A 52 10.62 -5.41 5.66
N THR A 53 10.90 -4.21 5.16
CA THR A 53 9.98 -3.45 4.30
C THR A 53 9.66 -4.22 3.02
N SER A 54 10.66 -4.77 2.34
CA SER A 54 10.45 -5.62 1.17
C SER A 54 9.63 -6.87 1.50
N GLY A 55 9.86 -7.47 2.67
CA GLY A 55 9.08 -8.61 3.16
C GLY A 55 7.59 -8.31 3.29
N ILE A 56 7.24 -7.23 4.00
CA ILE A 56 5.82 -6.86 4.19
C ILE A 56 5.10 -6.51 2.88
N TYR A 57 5.79 -5.93 1.89
CA TYR A 57 5.18 -5.64 0.58
C TYR A 57 5.04 -6.89 -0.29
N ARG A 58 5.92 -7.87 -0.14
CA ARG A 58 5.74 -9.20 -0.76
C ARG A 58 4.54 -9.94 -0.16
N ASP A 59 4.36 -9.83 1.15
CA ASP A 59 3.23 -10.45 1.84
C ASP A 59 1.92 -9.74 1.43
N LEU A 60 1.93 -8.40 1.31
CA LEU A 60 0.83 -7.62 0.75
C LEU A 60 0.46 -8.06 -0.68
N GLU A 61 1.45 -8.28 -1.54
CA GLU A 61 1.24 -8.80 -2.90
C GLU A 61 0.50 -10.13 -2.85
N THR A 62 0.96 -11.05 -2.00
CA THR A 62 0.35 -12.38 -1.84
C THR A 62 -1.08 -12.29 -1.33
N GLN A 63 -1.34 -11.39 -0.38
CA GLN A 63 -2.67 -11.18 0.19
C GLN A 63 -3.66 -10.56 -0.81
N THR A 64 -3.20 -9.61 -1.63
CA THR A 64 -4.06 -8.83 -2.54
C THR A 64 -4.15 -9.41 -3.95
N PHE A 65 -3.36 -10.44 -4.27
CA PHE A 65 -3.28 -11.03 -5.61
C PHE A 65 -4.66 -11.43 -6.19
N GLU A 66 -5.44 -12.22 -5.45
CA GLU A 66 -6.76 -12.67 -5.94
C GLU A 66 -7.74 -11.51 -6.11
N GLN A 67 -7.67 -10.49 -5.25
CA GLN A 67 -8.50 -9.30 -5.36
C GLN A 67 -8.16 -8.48 -6.61
N HIS A 68 -6.87 -8.34 -6.92
CA HIS A 68 -6.42 -7.67 -8.15
C HIS A 68 -6.86 -8.41 -9.40
N LYS A 69 -6.71 -9.75 -9.42
CA LYS A 69 -7.17 -10.59 -10.52
C LYS A 69 -8.68 -10.46 -10.72
N GLN A 70 -9.46 -10.61 -9.64
CA GLN A 70 -10.92 -10.49 -9.67
C GLN A 70 -11.36 -9.08 -10.10
N SER A 71 -10.67 -8.03 -9.63
CA SER A 71 -10.89 -6.64 -10.07
C SER A 71 -10.77 -6.51 -11.58
N ALA A 72 -9.71 -7.05 -12.19
CA ALA A 72 -9.49 -6.93 -13.63
C ALA A 72 -10.62 -7.59 -14.44
N GLU A 73 -11.07 -8.77 -14.01
CA GLU A 73 -12.19 -9.49 -14.64
C GLU A 73 -13.50 -8.69 -14.52
N LEU A 74 -13.80 -8.17 -13.33
CA LEU A 74 -15.00 -7.38 -13.07
C LEU A 74 -15.01 -6.04 -13.80
N VAL A 75 -13.85 -5.39 -13.98
CA VAL A 75 -13.71 -4.17 -14.79
C VAL A 75 -14.09 -4.46 -16.24
N ILE A 76 -13.62 -5.56 -16.81
CA ILE A 76 -13.97 -5.96 -18.18
C ILE A 76 -15.48 -6.27 -18.28
N GLU A 77 -16.01 -7.02 -17.31
CA GLU A 77 -17.44 -7.35 -17.26
C GLU A 77 -18.30 -6.08 -17.19
N TYR A 78 -17.93 -5.13 -16.32
CA TYR A 78 -18.61 -3.84 -16.20
C TYR A 78 -18.67 -3.09 -17.53
N LEU A 79 -17.54 -2.99 -18.23
CA LEU A 79 -17.47 -2.31 -19.53
C LEU A 79 -18.34 -3.02 -20.57
N GLY A 80 -18.36 -4.36 -20.58
CA GLY A 80 -19.22 -5.14 -21.47
C GLY A 80 -20.71 -4.94 -21.19
N LEU A 81 -21.11 -5.01 -19.92
CA LEU A 81 -22.51 -4.82 -19.50
C LEU A 81 -23.00 -3.40 -19.78
N THR A 82 -22.18 -2.39 -19.48
CA THR A 82 -22.54 -0.99 -19.75
C THR A 82 -22.64 -0.70 -21.24
N ALA A 83 -21.74 -1.25 -22.06
CA ALA A 83 -21.83 -1.12 -23.51
C ALA A 83 -23.11 -1.77 -24.06
N TYR A 84 -23.46 -2.97 -23.59
CA TYR A 84 -24.68 -3.66 -24.01
C TYR A 84 -25.95 -2.89 -23.61
N LEU A 85 -26.00 -2.36 -22.38
CA LEU A 85 -27.15 -1.62 -21.88
C LEU A 85 -27.33 -0.25 -22.57
N LYS A 86 -26.25 0.36 -23.06
CA LYS A 86 -26.27 1.62 -23.82
C LYS A 86 -26.45 1.42 -25.33
N ALA A 87 -26.34 0.19 -25.83
CA ALA A 87 -26.50 -0.09 -27.24
C ALA A 87 -27.91 0.31 -27.72
N PRO A 88 -28.03 1.03 -28.84
CA PRO A 88 -29.33 1.36 -29.40
C PRO A 88 -30.08 0.07 -29.75
N GLU A 89 -31.40 0.07 -29.56
CA GLU A 89 -32.20 -1.08 -30.00
C GLU A 89 -32.04 -1.27 -31.51
N PRO A 90 -31.92 -2.53 -31.99
CA PRO A 90 -31.64 -2.80 -33.39
C PRO A 90 -32.70 -2.12 -34.27
N GLN A 91 -32.27 -1.16 -35.08
CA GLN A 91 -33.17 -0.42 -35.97
C GLN A 91 -33.72 -1.34 -37.05
N ALA A 92 -34.99 -1.11 -37.37
CA ALA A 92 -35.90 -1.90 -38.18
C ALA A 92 -35.54 -2.10 -39.68
N GLY A 93 -34.30 -1.88 -40.10
CA GLY A 93 -33.90 -2.03 -41.51
C GLY A 93 -34.01 -3.47 -41.99
N GLY A 94 -35.04 -3.79 -42.77
CA GLY A 94 -35.19 -5.08 -43.46
C GLY A 94 -35.78 -6.26 -42.65
N MET A 95 -36.15 -6.06 -41.39
CA MET A 95 -36.75 -7.11 -40.54
C MET A 95 -38.27 -7.13 -40.65
N THR A 96 -38.87 -8.33 -40.70
CA THR A 96 -40.33 -8.48 -40.62
C THR A 96 -40.84 -8.08 -39.22
N LYS A 97 -42.07 -7.55 -39.14
CA LYS A 97 -42.70 -7.11 -37.86
C LYS A 97 -42.69 -8.19 -36.76
N SER A 98 -42.80 -9.47 -37.14
CA SER A 98 -42.79 -10.60 -36.20
C SER A 98 -41.40 -10.90 -35.61
N VAL A 99 -40.33 -10.62 -36.35
CA VAL A 99 -38.95 -10.76 -35.88
C VAL A 99 -38.59 -9.61 -34.94
N GLN A 100 -39.01 -8.38 -35.28
CA GLN A 100 -38.85 -7.21 -34.42
C GLN A 100 -39.54 -7.39 -33.06
N LYS A 101 -40.78 -7.91 -33.04
CA LYS A 101 -41.51 -8.15 -31.79
C LYS A 101 -40.83 -9.21 -30.92
N ARG A 102 -40.26 -10.26 -31.53
CA ARG A 102 -39.49 -11.31 -30.82
C ARG A 102 -38.16 -10.81 -30.28
N SER A 103 -37.41 -10.00 -31.05
CA SER A 103 -36.15 -9.42 -30.57
C SER A 103 -36.39 -8.43 -29.44
N ALA A 104 -37.39 -7.55 -29.56
CA ALA A 104 -37.79 -6.61 -28.51
C ALA A 104 -38.23 -7.33 -27.23
N ALA A 105 -39.05 -8.38 -27.35
CA ALA A 105 -39.46 -9.19 -26.19
C ALA A 105 -38.26 -9.86 -25.49
N ARG A 106 -37.33 -10.45 -26.24
CA ARG A 106 -36.11 -11.05 -25.69
C ARG A 106 -35.23 -10.01 -24.99
N ILE A 107 -35.07 -8.83 -25.58
CA ILE A 107 -34.33 -7.71 -24.98
C ILE A 107 -34.98 -7.26 -23.68
N ALA A 108 -36.31 -7.14 -23.65
CA ALA A 108 -37.07 -6.77 -22.45
C ALA A 108 -36.93 -7.79 -21.31
N THR A 109 -36.81 -9.08 -21.63
CA THR A 109 -36.55 -10.14 -20.62
C THR A 109 -35.12 -10.12 -20.10
N VAL A 110 -34.13 -9.81 -20.94
CA VAL A 110 -32.69 -9.89 -20.59
C VAL A 110 -32.19 -8.64 -19.87
N LYS A 111 -32.66 -7.44 -20.26
CA LYS A 111 -32.21 -6.16 -19.69
C LYS A 111 -32.29 -6.07 -18.15
N PRO A 112 -33.37 -6.52 -17.48
CA PRO A 112 -33.44 -6.49 -16.01
C PRO A 112 -32.34 -7.31 -15.34
N ASN A 113 -32.06 -8.51 -15.85
CA ASN A 113 -31.00 -9.38 -15.32
C ASN A 113 -29.61 -8.77 -15.52
N LEU A 114 -29.37 -8.13 -16.67
CA LEU A 114 -28.10 -7.43 -16.92
C LEU A 114 -27.91 -6.23 -16.00
N ARG A 115 -28.98 -5.48 -15.72
CA ARG A 115 -28.92 -4.37 -14.74
C ARG A 115 -28.64 -4.86 -13.33
N LYS A 116 -29.28 -5.97 -12.93
CA LYS A 116 -28.99 -6.62 -11.66
C LYS A 116 -27.52 -7.04 -11.58
N ARG A 117 -27.02 -7.74 -12.61
CA ARG A 117 -25.62 -8.15 -12.66
C ARG A 117 -24.66 -6.96 -12.63
N LEU A 118 -24.99 -5.88 -13.34
CA LEU A 118 -24.22 -4.64 -13.30
C LEU A 118 -24.13 -4.10 -11.86
N SER A 119 -25.24 -4.05 -11.12
CA SER A 119 -25.22 -3.61 -9.72
C SER A 119 -24.38 -4.52 -8.81
N GLU A 120 -24.41 -5.85 -9.03
CA GLU A 120 -23.57 -6.79 -8.29
C GLU A 120 -22.07 -6.55 -8.57
N VAL A 121 -21.71 -6.31 -9.84
CA VAL A 121 -20.33 -5.99 -10.25
C VAL A 121 -19.87 -4.67 -9.63
N GLN A 122 -20.73 -3.65 -9.59
CA GLN A 122 -20.43 -2.36 -8.97
C GLN A 122 -20.11 -2.52 -7.48
N THR A 123 -20.95 -3.25 -6.73
CA THR A 123 -20.73 -3.52 -5.31
C THR A 123 -19.43 -4.31 -5.10
N ALA A 124 -19.20 -5.37 -5.88
CA ALA A 124 -17.99 -6.17 -5.77
C ALA A 124 -16.70 -5.36 -6.03
N LEU A 125 -16.72 -4.45 -7.02
CA LEU A 125 -15.58 -3.55 -7.28
C LEU A 125 -15.33 -2.58 -6.11
N ALA A 126 -16.40 -2.09 -5.46
CA ALA A 126 -16.27 -1.21 -4.29
C ALA A 126 -15.68 -1.97 -3.09
N ASP A 127 -16.17 -3.18 -2.82
CA ASP A 127 -15.66 -4.05 -1.74
C ASP A 127 -14.18 -4.38 -1.93
N ILE A 128 -13.77 -4.64 -3.19
CA ILE A 128 -12.36 -4.90 -3.54
C ILE A 128 -11.50 -3.65 -3.33
N GLU A 129 -11.97 -2.47 -3.77
CA GLU A 129 -11.24 -1.21 -3.56
C GLU A 129 -11.03 -0.93 -2.06
N GLU A 130 -12.06 -1.13 -1.23
CA GLU A 130 -11.93 -0.98 0.21
C GLU A 130 -10.99 -2.04 0.82
N GLY A 131 -11.07 -3.29 0.36
CA GLY A 131 -10.22 -4.38 0.82
C GLY A 131 -8.74 -4.13 0.54
N ILE A 132 -8.40 -3.80 -0.71
CA ILE A 132 -7.03 -3.46 -1.12
C ILE A 132 -6.56 -2.20 -0.39
N GLY A 133 -7.41 -1.16 -0.33
CA GLY A 133 -7.10 0.08 0.37
C GLY A 133 -6.75 -0.12 1.84
N ARG A 134 -7.50 -0.96 2.56
CA ARG A 134 -7.20 -1.33 3.94
C ARG A 134 -5.86 -2.05 4.07
N ALA A 135 -5.61 -3.07 3.24
CA ALA A 135 -4.36 -3.83 3.29
C ALA A 135 -3.13 -2.96 3.01
N VAL A 136 -3.21 -2.06 2.01
CA VAL A 136 -2.16 -1.10 1.69
C VAL A 136 -1.92 -0.14 2.86
N ASN A 137 -2.99 0.39 3.47
CA ASN A 137 -2.89 1.31 4.62
C ASN A 137 -2.25 0.64 5.85
N GLU A 138 -2.64 -0.60 6.17
CA GLU A 138 -2.06 -1.39 7.26
C GLU A 138 -0.58 -1.69 7.04
N THR A 139 -0.21 -2.05 5.80
CA THR A 139 1.18 -2.27 5.41
C THR A 139 1.99 -0.97 5.51
N GLY A 140 1.42 0.15 5.06
CA GLY A 140 2.01 1.48 5.16
C GLY A 140 2.21 1.95 6.60
N LEU A 141 1.30 1.62 7.52
CA LEU A 141 1.47 1.85 8.96
C LEU A 141 2.63 1.03 9.52
N THR A 142 2.73 -0.24 9.13
CA THR A 142 3.80 -1.15 9.57
C THR A 142 5.17 -0.69 9.08
N LYS A 143 5.28 -0.27 7.80
CA LYS A 143 6.48 0.38 7.22
C LYS A 143 6.92 1.58 8.05
N ARG A 144 5.99 2.51 8.35
CA ARG A 144 6.28 3.72 9.13
C ARG A 144 6.73 3.41 10.56
N ALA A 145 6.09 2.43 11.21
CA ALA A 145 6.49 1.99 12.55
C ALA A 145 7.90 1.40 12.56
N ALA A 146 8.24 0.55 11.57
CA ALA A 146 9.58 -0.03 11.42
C ALA A 146 10.64 1.05 11.15
N ALA A 147 10.37 2.01 10.27
CA ALA A 147 11.26 3.13 10.00
C ALA A 147 11.48 4.00 11.24
N SER A 148 10.42 4.31 12.00
CA SER A 148 10.49 5.09 13.25
C SER A 148 11.31 4.38 14.33
N LEU A 149 11.12 3.07 14.52
CA LEU A 149 11.90 2.28 15.47
C LEU A 149 13.38 2.24 15.08
N THR A 150 13.65 2.06 13.79
CA THR A 150 15.01 2.04 13.22
C THR A 150 15.67 3.41 13.40
N GLY A 151 14.97 4.50 13.13
CA GLY A 151 15.45 5.87 13.34
C GLY A 151 15.82 6.13 14.79
N ARG A 152 14.94 5.79 15.75
CA ARG A 152 15.24 5.91 17.20
C ARG A 152 16.46 5.09 17.62
N LYS A 153 16.61 3.88 17.07
CA LYS A 153 17.75 2.99 17.36
C LYS A 153 19.07 3.58 16.83
N LEU A 154 19.05 4.15 15.63
CA LEU A 154 20.22 4.81 15.04
C LEU A 154 20.56 6.12 15.74
N GLN A 155 19.56 6.95 16.05
CA GLN A 155 19.74 8.17 16.84
C GLN A 155 20.39 7.88 18.21
N ALA A 156 19.91 6.86 18.93
CA ALA A 156 20.50 6.48 20.22
C ALA A 156 21.96 5.99 20.08
N TYR A 157 22.27 5.27 18.99
CA TYR A 157 23.63 4.84 18.68
C TYR A 157 24.55 6.02 18.36
N LEU A 158 24.11 6.92 17.48
CA LEU A 158 24.87 8.10 17.05
C LEU A 158 25.08 9.09 18.20
N HIS A 159 24.07 9.32 19.04
CA HIS A 159 24.22 10.12 20.24
C HIS A 159 25.30 9.55 21.18
N GLY A 160 25.38 8.23 21.31
CA GLY A 160 26.44 7.58 22.07
C GLY A 160 27.82 7.79 21.45
N ALA A 161 27.94 7.74 20.12
CA ALA A 161 29.19 7.98 19.40
C ALA A 161 29.64 9.46 19.50
N ALA A 162 28.72 10.41 19.32
CA ALA A 162 28.99 11.84 19.41
C ALA A 162 29.56 12.25 20.78
N LEU A 163 29.01 11.71 21.88
CA LEU A 163 29.54 11.95 23.23
C LEU A 163 31.00 11.50 23.40
N VAL A 164 31.43 10.44 22.71
CA VAL A 164 32.82 9.95 22.78
C VAL A 164 33.76 10.77 21.94
N LEU A 165 33.31 11.16 20.76
CA LEU A 165 34.09 11.97 19.84
C LEU A 165 34.10 13.45 20.24
N HIS A 166 33.42 13.82 21.34
CA HIS A 166 33.22 15.21 21.77
C HIS A 166 32.61 16.09 20.67
N LEU A 167 31.75 15.50 19.84
CA LEU A 167 31.05 16.17 18.76
C LEU A 167 29.67 16.69 19.22
N PRO A 168 29.10 17.70 18.53
CA PRO A 168 27.74 18.18 18.79
C PRO A 168 26.73 17.03 18.72
N SER A 169 25.74 17.05 19.60
CA SER A 169 24.74 15.98 19.76
C SER A 169 23.63 15.99 18.70
N ASP A 170 23.69 16.87 17.70
CA ASP A 170 22.69 16.92 16.63
C ASP A 170 22.85 15.69 15.73
N THR A 171 22.18 14.63 16.15
CA THR A 171 22.26 13.27 15.61
C THR A 171 20.91 12.83 15.08
N ASN A 172 20.08 13.81 14.69
CA ASN A 172 18.77 13.57 14.11
C ASN A 172 18.93 12.72 12.85
N PHE A 173 18.55 11.45 12.98
CA PHE A 173 18.69 10.47 11.91
C PHE A 173 17.30 10.10 11.40
N THR A 174 17.03 10.45 10.15
CA THR A 174 15.82 10.02 9.45
C THR A 174 16.16 8.81 8.59
N VAL A 175 15.44 7.72 8.79
CA VAL A 175 15.56 6.54 7.93
C VAL A 175 14.82 6.83 6.64
N THR A 176 15.56 7.15 5.59
CA THR A 176 15.06 7.10 4.22
C THR A 176 15.37 5.72 3.64
N PRO A 177 14.34 4.89 3.33
CA PRO A 177 14.57 3.65 2.62
C PRO A 177 15.28 3.91 1.29
N GLU A 178 16.20 3.04 0.90
CA GLU A 178 16.86 3.14 -0.41
C GLU A 178 15.90 2.81 -1.55
N PHE A 179 14.87 2.02 -1.26
CA PHE A 179 13.87 1.57 -2.21
C PHE A 179 12.47 1.85 -1.67
N ASP A 180 11.61 2.46 -2.50
CA ASP A 180 10.22 2.69 -2.15
C ASP A 180 9.34 1.52 -2.60
N ALA A 181 9.32 0.46 -1.78
CA ALA A 181 8.53 -0.74 -2.03
C ALA A 181 7.02 -0.47 -2.18
N GLU A 182 6.54 0.63 -1.61
CA GLU A 182 5.15 1.03 -1.74
C GLU A 182 4.85 1.61 -3.11
N ALA A 183 5.74 2.48 -3.61
CA ALA A 183 5.63 3.03 -4.95
C ALA A 183 5.73 1.91 -6.00
N ASP A 184 6.63 0.95 -5.81
CA ASP A 184 6.75 -0.22 -6.69
C ASP A 184 5.48 -1.08 -6.70
N TYR A 185 4.93 -1.39 -5.52
CA TYR A 185 3.65 -2.10 -5.41
C TYR A 185 2.54 -1.36 -6.16
N ARG A 186 2.39 -0.05 -5.92
CA ARG A 186 1.36 0.78 -6.59
C ARG A 186 1.55 0.84 -8.10
N LEU A 187 2.80 0.91 -8.56
CA LEU A 187 3.12 0.97 -9.98
C LEU A 187 2.71 -0.31 -10.70
N ARG A 188 2.94 -1.48 -10.08
CA ARG A 188 2.55 -2.78 -10.64
C ARG A 188 1.04 -2.94 -10.84
N HIS A 189 0.23 -2.26 -10.03
CA HIS A 189 -1.24 -2.35 -10.07
C HIS A 189 -1.92 -1.10 -10.64
N ALA A 190 -1.15 -0.14 -11.14
CA ALA A 190 -1.64 1.20 -11.50
C ALA A 190 -2.77 1.20 -12.54
N ASP A 191 -2.66 0.37 -13.57
CA ASP A 191 -3.65 0.31 -14.65
C ASP A 191 -5.00 -0.23 -14.17
N ASN A 192 -4.97 -1.33 -13.43
CA ASN A 192 -6.18 -1.96 -12.88
C ASN A 192 -6.83 -1.07 -11.82
N ASP A 193 -6.03 -0.54 -10.89
CA ASP A 193 -6.49 0.40 -9.87
C ASP A 193 -7.09 1.66 -10.49
N GLY A 194 -6.43 2.20 -11.53
CA GLY A 194 -6.91 3.36 -12.28
C GLY A 194 -8.25 3.09 -12.95
N ALA A 195 -8.39 1.95 -13.63
CA ALA A 195 -9.63 1.56 -14.28
C ALA A 195 -10.78 1.36 -13.27
N ARG A 196 -10.52 0.62 -12.18
CA ARG A 196 -11.48 0.39 -11.10
C ARG A 196 -11.93 1.71 -10.47
N LYS A 197 -11.00 2.58 -10.08
CA LYS A 197 -11.31 3.89 -9.49
C LYS A 197 -12.10 4.79 -10.43
N ALA A 198 -11.76 4.78 -11.73
CA ALA A 198 -12.51 5.54 -12.72
C ALA A 198 -13.96 5.06 -12.85
N ILE A 199 -14.21 3.76 -12.76
CA ILE A 199 -15.56 3.18 -12.74
C ILE A 199 -16.32 3.62 -11.48
N LEU A 200 -15.73 3.43 -10.29
CA LEU A 200 -16.34 3.81 -9.01
C LEU A 200 -16.66 5.31 -8.95
N THR A 201 -15.77 6.16 -9.47
CA THR A 201 -16.00 7.61 -9.55
C THR A 201 -17.18 7.94 -10.47
N LYS A 202 -17.35 7.23 -11.59
CA LYS A 202 -18.50 7.44 -12.48
C LYS A 202 -19.80 7.06 -11.78
N ILE A 203 -19.80 5.94 -11.06
CA ILE A 203 -20.97 5.45 -10.32
C ILE A 203 -21.40 6.44 -9.24
N ALA A 204 -20.44 6.95 -8.46
CA ALA A 204 -20.71 7.96 -7.44
C ALA A 204 -21.34 9.23 -8.03
N LYS A 205 -20.80 9.73 -9.15
CA LYS A 205 -21.36 10.91 -9.87
C LYS A 205 -22.76 10.66 -10.43
N GLU A 206 -23.06 9.44 -10.88
CA GLU A 206 -24.39 9.08 -11.36
C GLU A 206 -25.41 8.99 -10.21
N ALA A 207 -25.00 8.50 -9.04
CA ALA A 207 -25.83 8.47 -7.83
C ALA A 207 -26.18 9.89 -7.36
N GLU A 208 -25.19 10.77 -7.23
CA GLU A 208 -25.39 12.18 -6.84
C GLU A 208 -26.37 12.92 -7.77
N ARG A 209 -26.26 12.69 -9.08
CA ARG A 209 -27.19 13.29 -10.06
C ARG A 209 -28.63 12.83 -9.89
N ASN A 210 -28.85 11.58 -9.50
CA ASN A 210 -30.20 11.04 -9.30
C ASN A 210 -30.84 11.54 -8.01
N GLU A 211 -30.04 11.83 -6.97
CA GLU A 211 -30.51 12.42 -5.71
C GLU A 211 -30.92 13.89 -5.86
N VAL A 212 -30.25 14.66 -6.72
CA VAL A 212 -30.58 16.09 -6.95
C VAL A 212 -31.86 16.27 -7.78
N VAL A 213 -32.31 15.24 -8.49
CA VAL A 213 -33.49 15.27 -9.38
C VAL A 213 -34.74 14.66 -8.72
N SER A 214 -34.59 14.03 -7.54
CA SER A 214 -35.68 13.44 -6.75
C SER A 214 -36.17 14.42 -5.68
#